data_AF-A0A166AGG6-F1
#
_entry.id   AF-A0A166AGG6-F1
#
_cell.length_a   1.000
_cell.length_b   1.000
_cell.length_c   1.000
_cell.angle_alpha   90.00
_cell.angle_beta   90.00
_cell.angle_gamma   90.00
#
_symmetry.space_group_name_H-M   'P 1'
#
loop_
_entity.id
_entity.type
_entity.pdbx_description
1 polymer ?
#
loop_
_entity_poly.entity_id
_entity_poly.type
_entity_poly.pdbx_seq_one_letter_code
_entity_poly.pdbx_strand_id
1 'polypeptide(L)'
;MSKPILYTFNLSVWSAVTDIARVELKLTDKVDTKTINVVEAENTSPDFIKIAPNATLPALAADGKTYGSTIESLEYLVKVSDVKVAPATELTTKIHEDSLDPNFMFLAARNDEELAAKAKGFQRILVATRLAKMQEYAASPEGAAFKSLYEARIGGHSGLLALYDGKAPTEAETGFFTASKANYDAARTFILETLPAAISTGPFVAGAEPGVDDFHIAGWLFHVGLCAGAGHVDEGLNKLEEWLGAEVPAKVRALWEAWTGREGWKSTYPDGALH
;
A
#
# COMPACT_ATOMS: atom_id res chain seq x y z
N MET A 1 18.79 -11.87 -22.71
CA MET A 1 17.73 -10.89 -22.38
C MET A 1 18.09 -10.27 -21.03
N SER A 2 17.82 -8.99 -20.80
CA SER A 2 18.07 -8.36 -19.49
C SER A 2 17.15 -8.98 -18.44
N LYS A 3 17.61 -9.07 -17.19
CA LYS A 3 16.76 -9.51 -16.08
C LYS A 3 15.57 -8.56 -15.92
N PRO A 4 14.38 -9.06 -15.53
CA PRO A 4 13.27 -8.23 -15.09
C PRO A 4 13.67 -7.31 -13.95
N ILE A 5 13.11 -6.10 -13.93
CA ILE A 5 13.34 -5.10 -12.88
C ILE A 5 12.00 -4.79 -12.20
N LEU A 6 11.92 -5.05 -10.90
CA LEU A 6 10.83 -4.63 -10.03
C LEU A 6 11.19 -3.28 -9.40
N TYR A 7 10.42 -2.25 -9.73
CA TYR A 7 10.50 -0.93 -9.11
C TYR A 7 9.66 -0.93 -7.84
N THR A 8 10.30 -0.66 -6.70
CA THR A 8 9.71 -0.80 -5.36
C THR A 8 10.10 0.39 -4.45
N PHE A 9 9.39 0.55 -3.34
CA PHE A 9 9.76 1.41 -2.22
C PHE A 9 9.34 0.76 -0.91
N ASN A 10 10.22 0.75 0.09
CA ASN A 10 9.95 0.03 1.34
C ASN A 10 8.74 0.59 2.10
N LEU A 11 8.53 1.92 2.13
CA LEU A 11 7.34 2.51 2.76
C LEU A 11 6.05 2.40 1.92
N SER A 12 6.06 1.65 0.82
CA SER A 12 4.88 1.45 -0.03
C SER A 12 4.20 0.14 0.32
N VAL A 13 3.00 0.25 0.90
CA VAL A 13 2.10 -0.88 1.21
C VAL A 13 1.96 -1.87 0.06
N TRP A 14 1.79 -1.35 -1.16
CA TRP A 14 1.61 -2.18 -2.34
C TRP A 14 2.91 -2.76 -2.86
N SER A 15 4.04 -2.10 -2.63
CA SER A 15 5.34 -2.68 -2.99
C SER A 15 5.72 -3.84 -2.07
N ALA A 16 5.33 -3.75 -0.79
CA ALA A 16 5.50 -4.84 0.18
C ALA A 16 4.89 -6.15 -0.33
N VAL A 17 3.74 -6.11 -1.01
CA VAL A 17 3.12 -7.30 -1.64
C VAL A 17 4.10 -8.01 -2.57
N THR A 18 4.71 -7.27 -3.50
CA THR A 18 5.65 -7.84 -4.47
C THR A 18 7.01 -8.17 -3.88
N ASP A 19 7.44 -7.46 -2.83
CA ASP A 19 8.70 -7.75 -2.14
C ASP A 19 8.60 -9.06 -1.34
N ILE A 20 7.50 -9.26 -0.60
CA ILE A 20 7.19 -10.53 0.06
C ILE A 20 7.12 -11.65 -0.98
N ALA A 21 6.33 -11.46 -2.04
CA ALA A 21 6.14 -12.47 -3.07
C ALA A 21 7.45 -12.83 -3.79
N ARG A 22 8.33 -11.86 -4.08
CA ARG A 22 9.63 -12.14 -4.72
C ARG A 22 10.46 -13.13 -3.92
N VAL A 23 10.45 -13.02 -2.59
CA VAL A 23 11.18 -13.93 -1.69
C VAL A 23 10.48 -15.28 -1.59
N GLU A 24 9.17 -15.29 -1.36
CA GLU A 24 8.39 -16.54 -1.21
C GLU A 24 8.37 -17.37 -2.50
N LEU A 25 8.33 -16.71 -3.65
CA LEU A 25 8.38 -17.34 -4.97
C LEU A 25 9.80 -17.66 -5.44
N LYS A 26 10.82 -17.44 -4.60
CA LYS A 26 12.24 -17.74 -4.88
C LYS A 26 12.74 -17.08 -6.18
N LEU A 27 12.49 -15.77 -6.29
CA LEU A 27 12.83 -14.94 -7.45
C LEU A 27 13.87 -13.86 -7.16
N THR A 28 14.48 -13.83 -5.97
CA THR A 28 15.43 -12.78 -5.57
C THR A 28 16.70 -12.73 -6.42
N ASP A 29 17.07 -13.83 -7.08
CA ASP A 29 18.18 -13.93 -8.03
C ASP A 29 17.74 -13.77 -9.49
N LYS A 30 16.44 -13.89 -9.77
CA LYS A 30 15.83 -13.85 -11.11
C LYS A 30 15.23 -12.49 -11.47
N VAL A 31 14.78 -11.73 -10.48
CA VAL A 31 14.14 -10.41 -10.65
C VAL A 31 14.92 -9.39 -9.82
N ASP A 32 15.58 -8.46 -10.50
CA ASP A 32 16.32 -7.39 -9.83
C ASP A 32 15.33 -6.36 -9.26
N THR A 33 15.75 -5.62 -8.24
CA THR A 33 14.96 -4.51 -7.67
C THR A 33 15.60 -3.17 -7.94
N LYS A 34 14.77 -2.14 -8.08
CA LYS A 34 15.20 -0.75 -8.09
C LYS A 34 14.30 0.09 -7.19
N THR A 35 14.91 0.78 -6.24
CA THR A 35 14.19 1.68 -5.35
C THR A 35 13.78 2.96 -6.09
N ILE A 36 12.54 3.38 -5.88
CA ILE A 36 11.99 4.66 -6.34
C ILE A 36 11.46 5.40 -5.12
N ASN A 37 12.09 6.52 -4.75
CA ASN A 37 11.77 7.23 -3.52
C ASN A 37 10.43 7.99 -3.64
N VAL A 38 9.38 7.40 -3.06
CA VAL A 38 8.03 7.98 -3.05
C VAL A 38 7.97 9.25 -2.19
N VAL A 39 8.79 9.38 -1.14
CA VAL A 39 8.82 10.60 -0.30
C VAL A 39 9.26 11.81 -1.13
N GLU A 40 10.25 11.60 -2.00
CA GLU A 40 10.76 12.61 -2.94
C GLU A 40 9.98 12.68 -4.27
N ALA A 41 8.83 12.00 -4.33
CA ALA A 41 7.98 11.90 -5.51
C ALA A 41 8.68 11.38 -6.78
N GLU A 42 9.73 10.57 -6.66
CA GLU A 42 10.46 10.02 -7.82
C GLU A 42 9.56 9.17 -8.72
N ASN A 43 8.53 8.55 -8.14
CA ASN A 43 7.49 7.81 -8.87
C ASN A 43 6.64 8.71 -9.80
N THR A 44 6.76 10.03 -9.68
CA THR A 44 6.12 11.03 -10.54
C THR A 44 7.13 11.78 -11.40
N SER A 45 8.40 11.39 -11.39
CA SER A 45 9.39 11.97 -12.30
C SER A 45 9.04 11.66 -13.76
N PRO A 46 9.33 12.56 -14.72
CA PRO A 46 9.05 12.31 -16.13
C PRO A 46 9.67 11.00 -16.66
N ASP A 47 10.84 10.62 -16.14
CA ASP A 47 11.51 9.38 -16.54
C ASP A 47 10.83 8.13 -15.99
N PHE A 48 10.32 8.18 -14.76
CA PHE A 48 9.57 7.06 -14.21
C PHE A 48 8.19 6.92 -14.86
N ILE A 49 7.50 8.01 -15.18
CA ILE A 49 6.19 7.97 -15.86
C ILE A 49 6.31 7.27 -17.23
N LYS A 50 7.41 7.43 -17.95
CA LYS A 50 7.67 6.70 -19.20
C LYS A 50 7.75 5.18 -18.99
N ILE A 51 8.19 4.75 -17.81
CA ILE A 51 8.24 3.34 -17.42
C ILE A 51 6.85 2.88 -17.00
N ALA A 52 6.25 3.55 -16.01
CA ALA A 52 4.94 3.25 -15.44
C ALA A 52 4.00 4.46 -15.59
N PRO A 53 3.16 4.52 -16.64
CA PRO A 53 2.36 5.71 -16.98
C PRO A 53 1.35 6.17 -15.92
N ASN A 54 0.95 5.29 -15.00
CA ASN A 54 0.08 5.62 -13.87
C ASN A 54 0.83 6.27 -12.69
N ALA A 55 2.16 6.32 -12.74
CA ALA A 55 3.03 6.89 -11.72
C ALA A 55 2.88 6.23 -10.35
N THR A 56 2.65 4.91 -10.30
CA THR A 56 2.48 4.15 -9.06
C THR A 56 3.55 3.10 -8.86
N LEU A 57 3.66 2.61 -7.63
CA LEU A 57 4.48 1.46 -7.26
C LEU A 57 3.60 0.36 -6.64
N PRO A 58 4.00 -0.90 -6.76
CA PRO A 58 5.15 -1.38 -7.54
C PRO A 58 4.87 -1.31 -9.03
N ALA A 59 5.94 -1.34 -9.83
CA ALA A 59 5.86 -1.56 -11.27
C ALA A 59 6.95 -2.55 -11.68
N LEU A 60 6.69 -3.41 -12.65
CA LEU A 60 7.67 -4.38 -13.14
C LEU A 60 7.93 -4.17 -14.63
N ALA A 61 9.21 -4.12 -15.02
CA ALA A 61 9.61 -4.10 -16.41
C ALA A 61 10.26 -5.43 -16.80
N ALA A 62 9.70 -6.09 -17.82
CA ALA A 62 10.23 -7.33 -18.38
C ALA A 62 9.91 -7.43 -19.87
N ASP A 63 10.85 -7.95 -20.66
CA ASP A 63 10.66 -8.26 -22.09
C ASP A 63 10.08 -7.08 -22.92
N GLY A 64 10.51 -5.85 -22.60
CA GLY A 64 10.04 -4.62 -23.25
C GLY A 64 8.60 -4.22 -22.88
N LYS A 65 8.01 -4.84 -21.85
CA LYS A 65 6.69 -4.53 -21.31
C LYS A 65 6.78 -4.01 -19.89
N THR A 66 5.81 -3.17 -19.51
CA THR A 66 5.59 -2.76 -18.13
C THR A 66 4.31 -3.40 -17.60
N TYR A 67 4.39 -3.90 -16.37
CA TYR A 67 3.29 -4.32 -15.52
C TYR A 67 3.13 -3.20 -14.48
N GLY A 68 2.09 -2.37 -14.63
CA GLY A 68 1.99 -1.07 -13.97
C GLY A 68 1.23 -1.08 -12.65
N SER A 69 0.65 -2.22 -12.28
CA SER A 69 -0.05 -2.40 -11.00
C SER A 69 0.56 -3.52 -10.17
N THR A 70 0.22 -3.55 -8.89
CA THR A 70 0.58 -4.63 -7.97
C THR A 70 0.05 -5.98 -8.45
N ILE A 71 -1.18 -6.01 -8.97
CA ILE A 71 -1.82 -7.23 -9.47
C ILE A 71 -1.03 -7.75 -10.68
N GLU A 72 -0.82 -6.91 -11.69
CA GLU A 72 -0.07 -7.30 -12.90
C GLU A 72 1.38 -7.71 -12.58
N SER A 73 2.02 -6.99 -11.64
CA SER A 73 3.39 -7.30 -11.22
C SER A 73 3.45 -8.66 -10.50
N LEU A 74 2.51 -8.94 -9.60
CA LEU A 74 2.44 -10.22 -8.90
C LEU A 74 2.09 -11.37 -9.84
N GLU A 75 1.17 -11.17 -10.78
CA GLU A 75 0.85 -12.15 -11.83
C GLU A 75 2.09 -12.52 -12.64
N TYR A 76 2.92 -11.54 -13.00
CA TYR A 76 4.21 -11.81 -13.65
C TYR A 76 5.11 -12.67 -12.78
N LEU A 77 5.30 -12.31 -11.51
CA LEU A 77 6.15 -13.07 -10.58
C LEU A 77 5.68 -14.52 -10.44
N VAL A 78 4.37 -14.75 -10.25
CA VAL A 78 3.78 -16.09 -10.16
C VAL A 78 3.98 -16.87 -11.46
N LYS A 79 3.81 -16.22 -12.62
CA LYS A 79 3.98 -16.86 -13.93
C LYS A 79 5.41 -17.35 -14.16
N VAL A 80 6.42 -16.59 -13.76
CA VAL A 80 7.83 -16.94 -13.97
C VAL A 80 8.43 -17.80 -12.86
N SER A 81 7.71 -18.00 -11.76
CA SER A 81 8.15 -18.85 -10.66
C SER A 81 7.87 -20.33 -10.90
N ASP A 82 8.80 -21.15 -10.41
CA ASP A 82 8.64 -22.60 -10.29
C ASP A 82 7.77 -22.96 -9.08
N VAL A 83 7.68 -22.07 -8.08
CA VAL A 83 6.80 -22.21 -6.92
C VAL A 83 5.35 -21.98 -7.36
N LYS A 84 4.48 -22.96 -7.11
CA LYS A 84 3.05 -22.87 -7.44
C LYS A 84 2.26 -22.41 -6.24
N VAL A 85 1.44 -21.40 -6.44
CA VAL A 85 0.56 -20.80 -5.44
C VAL A 85 -0.87 -20.80 -5.95
N ALA A 86 -1.85 -20.75 -5.04
CA ALA A 86 -3.25 -20.63 -5.43
C ALA A 86 -3.48 -19.32 -6.20
N PRO A 87 -4.28 -19.34 -7.28
CA PRO A 87 -4.54 -18.15 -8.09
C PRO A 87 -5.36 -17.11 -7.30
N ALA A 88 -5.39 -15.88 -7.82
CA ALA A 88 -6.23 -14.81 -7.28
C ALA A 88 -7.72 -15.20 -7.32
N THR A 89 -8.47 -14.72 -6.35
CA THR A 89 -9.94 -14.73 -6.37
C THR A 89 -10.47 -13.28 -6.39
N GLU A 90 -11.79 -13.13 -6.27
CA GLU A 90 -12.43 -11.81 -6.11
C GLU A 90 -11.90 -11.03 -4.90
N LEU A 91 -11.27 -11.71 -3.93
CA LEU A 91 -10.69 -11.06 -2.76
C LEU A 91 -9.51 -10.14 -3.11
N THR A 92 -8.70 -10.51 -4.12
CA THR A 92 -7.66 -9.61 -4.66
C THR A 92 -8.28 -8.34 -5.23
N THR A 93 -9.35 -8.42 -6.00
CA THR A 93 -10.02 -7.21 -6.51
C THR A 93 -10.62 -6.39 -5.37
N LYS A 94 -11.28 -7.06 -4.42
CA LYS A 94 -11.95 -6.42 -3.30
C LYS A 94 -11.00 -5.57 -2.44
N ILE A 95 -9.83 -6.09 -2.10
CA ILE A 95 -8.89 -5.38 -1.21
C ILE A 95 -8.23 -4.16 -1.89
N HIS A 96 -8.34 -4.04 -3.21
CA HIS A 96 -7.92 -2.87 -3.99
C HIS A 96 -9.06 -1.88 -4.26
N GLU A 97 -10.27 -2.10 -3.74
CA GLU A 97 -11.36 -1.11 -3.83
C GLU A 97 -10.96 0.19 -3.10
N ASP A 98 -11.34 1.35 -3.66
CA ASP A 98 -11.06 2.67 -3.06
C ASP A 98 -11.55 2.77 -1.60
N SER A 99 -12.64 2.07 -1.28
CA SER A 99 -13.18 2.03 0.09
C SER A 99 -12.21 1.42 1.11
N LEU A 100 -11.27 0.59 0.66
CA LEU A 100 -10.27 -0.10 1.46
C LEU A 100 -8.85 0.46 1.23
N ASP A 101 -8.67 1.59 0.53
CA ASP A 101 -7.31 2.10 0.24
C ASP A 101 -6.53 2.41 1.54
N PRO A 102 -5.46 1.65 1.82
CA PRO A 102 -4.67 1.83 3.03
C PRO A 102 -3.80 3.10 2.98
N ASN A 103 -3.47 3.62 1.78
CA ASN A 103 -2.74 4.88 1.66
C ASN A 103 -3.63 6.07 2.00
N PHE A 104 -4.90 6.03 1.60
CA PHE A 104 -5.88 7.00 2.07
C PHE A 104 -6.05 6.89 3.58
N MET A 105 -6.21 5.68 4.14
CA MET A 105 -6.31 5.45 5.58
C MET A 105 -5.14 6.08 6.36
N PHE A 106 -3.91 5.96 5.83
CA PHE A 106 -2.70 6.52 6.43
C PHE A 106 -2.73 8.05 6.52
N LEU A 107 -3.27 8.72 5.51
CA LEU A 107 -3.38 10.18 5.40
C LEU A 107 -4.67 10.75 6.01
N ALA A 108 -5.70 9.92 6.14
CA ALA A 108 -7.02 10.25 6.63
C ALA A 108 -7.02 10.71 8.11
N ALA A 109 -8.04 11.48 8.46
CA ALA A 109 -8.37 11.85 9.83
C ALA A 109 -9.89 11.85 10.00
N ARG A 110 -10.38 11.30 11.11
CA ARG A 110 -11.83 11.15 11.37
C ARG A 110 -12.41 12.32 12.16
N ASN A 111 -11.56 13.13 12.77
CA ASN A 111 -11.91 14.25 13.63
C ASN A 111 -10.74 15.26 13.70
N ASP A 112 -10.99 16.39 14.38
CA ASP A 112 -10.02 17.49 14.52
C ASP A 112 -8.74 17.07 15.24
N GLU A 113 -8.82 16.19 16.24
CA GLU A 113 -7.66 15.73 17.01
C GLU A 113 -6.70 14.93 16.13
N GLU A 114 -7.24 13.97 15.37
CA GLU A 114 -6.47 13.20 14.40
C GLU A 114 -5.89 14.10 13.32
N LEU A 115 -6.66 15.06 12.81
CA LEU A 115 -6.19 16.01 11.79
C LEU A 115 -5.03 16.85 12.33
N ALA A 116 -5.14 17.36 13.55
CA ALA A 116 -4.10 18.12 14.21
C ALA A 116 -2.84 17.30 14.49
N ALA A 117 -2.99 15.99 14.79
CA ALA A 117 -1.87 15.08 14.94
C ALA A 117 -1.15 14.84 13.59
N LYS A 118 -1.90 14.55 12.52
CA LYS A 118 -1.37 14.35 11.16
C LYS A 118 -0.69 15.60 10.61
N ALA A 119 -1.23 16.78 10.91
CA ALA A 119 -0.65 18.07 10.57
C ALA A 119 0.75 18.31 11.19
N LYS A 120 1.06 17.63 12.31
CA LYS A 120 2.38 17.72 12.97
C LYS A 120 3.28 16.53 12.65
N GLY A 121 2.74 15.50 11.99
CA GLY A 121 3.39 14.23 11.75
C GLY A 121 4.05 14.11 10.38
N PHE A 122 4.56 12.91 10.12
CA PHE A 122 5.18 12.55 8.84
C PHE A 122 4.22 12.69 7.66
N GLN A 123 2.90 12.54 7.86
CA GLN A 123 1.90 12.62 6.81
C GLN A 123 1.89 14.01 6.15
N ARG A 124 1.90 15.09 6.94
CA ARG A 124 2.00 16.45 6.37
C ARG A 124 3.33 16.65 5.64
N ILE A 125 4.44 16.15 6.19
CA ILE A 125 5.78 16.25 5.57
C ILE A 125 5.74 15.55 4.20
N LEU A 126 5.25 14.31 4.15
CA LEU A 126 5.13 13.52 2.93
C LEU A 126 4.32 14.26 1.86
N VAL A 127 3.15 14.80 2.22
CA VAL A 127 2.29 15.52 1.27
C VAL A 127 2.95 16.80 0.77
N ALA A 128 3.57 17.58 1.65
CA ALA A 128 4.23 18.84 1.30
C ALA A 128 5.46 18.63 0.40
N THR A 129 6.33 17.67 0.75
CA THR A 129 7.52 17.32 -0.05
C THR A 129 7.12 16.85 -1.44
N ARG A 130 6.14 15.94 -1.53
CA ARG A 130 5.65 15.45 -2.83
C ARG A 130 5.01 16.54 -3.67
N LEU A 131 4.22 17.43 -3.06
CA LEU A 131 3.61 18.56 -3.76
C LEU A 131 4.67 19.46 -4.40
N ALA A 132 5.70 19.85 -3.63
CA ALA A 132 6.78 20.69 -4.13
C ALA A 132 7.52 20.05 -5.30
N LYS A 133 7.83 18.74 -5.19
CA LYS A 133 8.51 17.98 -6.25
C LYS A 133 7.67 17.83 -7.51
N MET A 134 6.38 17.55 -7.38
CA MET A 134 5.48 17.49 -8.55
C MET A 134 5.34 18.83 -9.25
N GLN A 135 5.35 19.95 -8.50
CA GLN A 135 5.35 21.29 -9.09
C GLN A 135 6.64 21.57 -9.86
N GLU A 136 7.79 21.16 -9.32
CA GLU A 136 9.10 21.23 -10.01
C GLU A 136 9.06 20.43 -11.32
N TYR A 137 8.60 19.18 -11.28
CA TYR A 137 8.48 18.34 -12.49
C TYR A 137 7.48 18.91 -13.49
N ALA A 138 6.32 19.38 -13.05
CA ALA A 138 5.31 19.96 -13.94
C ALA A 138 5.79 21.23 -14.68
N ALA A 139 6.72 21.98 -14.07
CA ALA A 139 7.32 23.16 -14.67
C ALA A 139 8.50 22.84 -15.63
N SER A 140 9.01 21.61 -15.62
CA SER A 140 10.11 21.19 -16.50
C SER A 140 9.67 20.97 -17.95
N PRO A 141 10.57 21.12 -18.94
CA PRO A 141 10.28 20.77 -20.34
C PRO A 141 9.81 19.33 -20.51
N GLU A 142 10.40 18.37 -19.78
CA GLU A 142 10.06 16.96 -19.86
C GLU A 142 8.68 16.67 -19.24
N GLY A 143 8.30 17.41 -18.21
CA GLY A 143 7.01 17.28 -17.54
C GLY A 143 5.82 17.79 -18.36
N ALA A 144 6.06 18.64 -19.37
CA ALA A 144 5.01 19.18 -20.23
C ALA A 144 4.18 18.08 -20.92
N ALA A 145 4.81 16.93 -21.23
CA ALA A 145 4.13 15.77 -21.83
C ALA A 145 3.13 15.08 -20.89
N PHE A 146 3.21 15.34 -19.58
CA PHE A 146 2.41 14.69 -18.54
C PHE A 146 1.50 15.68 -17.79
N LYS A 147 1.19 16.82 -18.42
CA LYS A 147 0.44 17.93 -17.81
C LYS A 147 -0.83 17.48 -17.07
N SER A 148 -1.69 16.67 -17.69
CA SER A 148 -2.94 16.23 -17.06
C SER A 148 -2.73 15.36 -15.83
N LEU A 149 -1.67 14.53 -15.82
CA LEU A 149 -1.30 13.72 -14.65
C LEU A 149 -0.86 14.63 -13.50
N TYR A 150 0.01 15.62 -13.78
CA TYR A 150 0.47 16.55 -12.76
C TYR A 150 -0.66 17.43 -12.22
N GLU A 151 -1.53 17.98 -13.08
CA GLU A 151 -2.66 18.81 -12.66
C GLU A 151 -3.56 18.06 -11.65
N ALA A 152 -3.91 16.82 -11.94
CA ALA A 152 -4.72 15.99 -11.05
C ALA A 152 -3.99 15.69 -9.72
N ARG A 153 -2.72 15.27 -9.76
CA ARG A 153 -1.96 14.89 -8.56
C ARG A 153 -1.65 16.11 -7.67
N ILE A 154 -1.28 17.25 -8.27
CA ILE A 154 -1.04 18.52 -7.57
C ILE A 154 -2.34 19.00 -6.92
N GLY A 155 -3.48 18.92 -7.62
CA GLY A 155 -4.79 19.29 -7.06
C GLY A 155 -5.11 18.52 -5.78
N GLY A 156 -4.98 17.19 -5.82
CA GLY A 156 -5.22 16.34 -4.65
C GLY A 156 -4.28 16.64 -3.47
N HIS A 157 -2.98 16.77 -3.71
CA HIS A 157 -2.01 17.06 -2.63
C HIS A 157 -2.17 18.49 -2.08
N SER A 158 -2.52 19.46 -2.93
CA SER A 158 -2.81 20.83 -2.49
C SER A 158 -4.04 20.89 -1.59
N GLY A 159 -5.11 20.16 -1.96
CA GLY A 159 -6.31 20.05 -1.14
C GLY A 159 -6.04 19.42 0.24
N LEU A 160 -5.30 18.31 0.27
CA LEU A 160 -4.93 17.65 1.52
C LEU A 160 -3.99 18.51 2.39
N LEU A 161 -3.03 19.20 1.78
CA LEU A 161 -2.16 20.13 2.53
C LEU A 161 -2.95 21.31 3.10
N ALA A 162 -3.95 21.82 2.37
CA ALA A 162 -4.84 22.87 2.87
C ALA A 162 -5.65 22.41 4.09
N LEU A 163 -6.07 21.15 4.15
CA LEU A 163 -6.71 20.56 5.34
C LEU A 163 -5.74 20.55 6.52
N TYR A 164 -4.53 20.02 6.34
CA TYR A 164 -3.53 19.99 7.43
C TYR A 164 -3.10 21.38 7.91
N ASP A 165 -3.12 22.38 7.03
CA ASP A 165 -2.77 23.76 7.36
C ASP A 165 -3.94 24.55 7.98
N GLY A 166 -5.14 23.97 8.11
CA GLY A 166 -6.33 24.67 8.58
C GLY A 166 -6.81 25.77 7.63
N LYS A 167 -6.53 25.63 6.33
CA LYS A 167 -6.87 26.59 5.26
C LYS A 167 -8.00 26.10 4.35
N ALA A 168 -8.42 24.84 4.51
CA ALA A 168 -9.51 24.28 3.71
C ALA A 168 -10.87 24.88 4.13
N PRO A 169 -11.83 24.99 3.21
CA PRO A 169 -13.22 25.32 3.56
C PRO A 169 -13.84 24.26 4.48
N THR A 170 -14.75 24.67 5.37
CA THR A 170 -15.46 23.77 6.30
C THR A 170 -16.16 22.62 5.60
N GLU A 171 -16.71 22.83 4.41
CA GLU A 171 -17.35 21.77 3.61
C GLU A 171 -16.34 20.70 3.18
N ALA A 172 -15.13 21.10 2.77
CA ALA A 172 -14.08 20.17 2.38
C ALA A 172 -13.58 19.34 3.59
N GLU A 173 -13.45 19.98 4.75
CA GLU A 173 -13.09 19.29 6.01
C GLU A 173 -14.17 18.29 6.43
N THR A 174 -15.44 18.69 6.39
CA THR A 174 -16.57 17.80 6.69
C THR A 174 -16.61 16.60 5.75
N GLY A 175 -16.40 16.84 4.45
CA GLY A 175 -16.31 15.79 3.45
C GLY A 175 -15.13 14.85 3.69
N PHE A 176 -13.96 15.39 4.04
CA PHE A 176 -12.77 14.61 4.36
C PHE A 176 -12.97 13.71 5.58
N PHE A 177 -13.57 14.22 6.66
CA PHE A 177 -13.89 13.40 7.84
C PHE A 177 -14.93 12.32 7.54
N THR A 178 -15.90 12.61 6.67
CA THR A 178 -16.91 11.63 6.26
C THR A 178 -16.28 10.50 5.46
N ALA A 179 -15.46 10.83 4.46
CA ALA A 179 -14.73 9.83 3.67
C ALA A 179 -13.76 9.02 4.53
N SER A 180 -13.05 9.67 5.46
CA SER A 180 -12.14 9.02 6.40
C SER A 180 -12.86 8.00 7.27
N LYS A 181 -14.01 8.36 7.86
CA LYS A 181 -14.82 7.42 8.66
C LYS A 181 -15.28 6.23 7.82
N ALA A 182 -15.79 6.49 6.62
CA ALA A 182 -16.27 5.43 5.73
C ALA A 182 -15.16 4.42 5.36
N ASN A 183 -13.94 4.90 5.08
CA ASN A 183 -12.79 4.04 4.79
C ASN A 183 -12.38 3.20 6.01
N TYR A 184 -12.33 3.80 7.21
CA TYR A 184 -12.05 3.07 8.43
C TYR A 184 -13.14 2.04 8.76
N ASP A 185 -14.42 2.38 8.56
CA ASP A 185 -15.54 1.45 8.77
C ASP A 185 -15.52 0.28 7.77
N ALA A 186 -15.15 0.54 6.52
CA ALA A 186 -14.95 -0.49 5.52
C ALA A 186 -13.80 -1.44 5.90
N ALA A 187 -12.64 -0.90 6.28
CA ALA A 187 -11.49 -1.70 6.74
C ALA A 187 -11.83 -2.53 7.99
N ARG A 188 -12.57 -1.95 8.93
CA ARG A 188 -13.10 -2.65 10.11
C ARG A 188 -14.00 -3.82 9.71
N THR A 189 -14.97 -3.59 8.81
CA THR A 189 -15.87 -4.63 8.30
C THR A 189 -15.10 -5.73 7.58
N PHE A 190 -14.09 -5.35 6.80
CA PHE A 190 -13.24 -6.32 6.10
C PHE A 190 -12.53 -7.25 7.08
N ILE A 191 -11.90 -6.70 8.12
CA ILE A 191 -11.16 -7.48 9.13
C ILE A 191 -12.08 -8.34 9.98
N LEU A 192 -13.22 -7.81 10.42
CA LEU A 192 -14.10 -8.53 11.36
C LEU A 192 -14.99 -9.57 10.68
N GLU A 193 -15.33 -9.37 9.40
CA GLU A 193 -16.36 -10.16 8.72
C GLU A 193 -15.83 -10.81 7.44
N THR A 194 -15.31 -10.01 6.50
CA THR A 194 -14.98 -10.51 5.16
C THR A 194 -13.79 -11.47 5.16
N LEU A 195 -12.67 -11.05 5.75
CA LEU A 195 -11.44 -11.83 5.79
C LEU A 195 -11.57 -13.15 6.55
N PRO A 196 -12.13 -13.20 7.79
CA PRO A 196 -12.30 -14.48 8.50
C PRO A 196 -13.29 -15.42 7.81
N ALA A 197 -14.27 -14.90 7.05
CA ALA A 197 -15.16 -15.72 6.24
C ALA A 197 -14.45 -16.35 5.03
N ALA A 198 -13.44 -15.68 4.46
CA ALA A 198 -12.64 -16.20 3.36
C ALA A 198 -11.67 -17.33 3.78
N ILE A 199 -11.21 -17.35 5.04
CA ILE A 199 -10.27 -18.35 5.54
C ILE A 199 -11.02 -19.64 5.93
N SER A 200 -10.75 -20.74 5.23
CA SER A 200 -11.49 -22.01 5.41
C SER A 200 -10.69 -23.12 6.13
N THR A 201 -9.54 -23.52 5.59
CA THR A 201 -8.85 -24.78 5.97
C THR A 201 -7.39 -24.63 6.42
N GLY A 202 -6.92 -23.41 6.69
CA GLY A 202 -5.57 -23.15 7.19
C GLY A 202 -5.41 -21.70 7.66
N PRO A 203 -4.19 -21.27 8.03
CA PRO A 203 -3.98 -19.89 8.47
C PRO A 203 -4.09 -18.89 7.31
N PHE A 204 -3.91 -19.34 6.06
CA PHE A 204 -4.04 -18.53 4.85
C PHE A 204 -5.41 -18.75 4.19
N VAL A 205 -5.84 -17.77 3.38
CA VAL A 205 -7.03 -17.89 2.52
C VAL A 205 -6.87 -19.07 1.56
N ALA A 206 -5.67 -19.26 1.01
CA ALA A 206 -5.34 -20.39 0.15
C ALA A 206 -5.18 -21.75 0.87
N GLY A 207 -5.28 -21.78 2.20
CA GLY A 207 -5.16 -22.98 3.02
C GLY A 207 -3.86 -23.01 3.82
N ALA A 208 -3.03 -24.05 3.64
CA ALA A 208 -1.83 -24.27 4.44
C ALA A 208 -0.65 -23.36 4.04
N GLU A 209 -0.58 -22.96 2.78
CA GLU A 209 0.45 -22.07 2.21
C GLU A 209 -0.22 -20.86 1.56
N PRO A 210 0.46 -19.69 1.50
CA PRO A 210 -0.13 -18.48 0.94
C PRO A 210 -0.34 -18.57 -0.58
N GLY A 211 -1.47 -18.02 -1.03
CA GLY A 211 -1.81 -17.79 -2.43
C GLY A 211 -1.61 -16.34 -2.88
N VAL A 212 -2.08 -16.02 -4.09
CA VAL A 212 -2.07 -14.64 -4.61
C VAL A 212 -2.83 -13.68 -3.69
N ASP A 213 -4.04 -14.06 -3.24
CA ASP A 213 -4.84 -13.23 -2.34
C ASP A 213 -4.09 -12.93 -1.03
N ASP A 214 -3.39 -13.92 -0.48
CA ASP A 214 -2.68 -13.80 0.79
C ASP A 214 -1.53 -12.79 0.73
N PHE A 215 -0.82 -12.68 -0.40
CA PHE A 215 0.22 -11.65 -0.57
C PHE A 215 -0.36 -10.24 -0.51
N HIS A 216 -1.50 -10.01 -1.17
CA HIS A 216 -2.19 -8.72 -1.14
C HIS A 216 -2.73 -8.40 0.25
N ILE A 217 -3.33 -9.39 0.91
CA ILE A 217 -3.84 -9.27 2.27
C ILE A 217 -2.72 -8.98 3.26
N ALA A 218 -1.55 -9.61 3.11
CA ALA A 218 -0.40 -9.33 3.96
C ALA A 218 -0.01 -7.85 3.88
N GLY A 219 0.29 -7.36 2.66
CA GLY A 219 0.67 -5.96 2.46
C GLY A 219 -0.35 -5.01 3.08
N TRP A 220 -1.64 -5.23 2.80
CA TRP A 220 -2.72 -4.40 3.32
C TRP A 220 -2.85 -4.47 4.86
N LEU A 221 -2.92 -5.68 5.44
CA LEU A 221 -3.24 -5.88 6.86
C LEU A 221 -2.16 -5.31 7.78
N PHE A 222 -0.89 -5.50 7.45
CA PHE A 222 0.21 -4.94 8.25
C PHE A 222 0.24 -3.41 8.18
N HIS A 223 -0.09 -2.82 7.03
CA HIS A 223 -0.21 -1.37 6.90
C HIS A 223 -1.44 -0.81 7.62
N VAL A 224 -2.55 -1.55 7.67
CA VAL A 224 -3.70 -1.18 8.52
C VAL A 224 -3.33 -1.25 10.00
N GLY A 225 -2.50 -2.21 10.41
CA GLY A 225 -1.90 -2.24 11.75
C GLY A 225 -1.09 -0.97 12.07
N LEU A 226 -0.27 -0.50 11.12
CA LEU A 226 0.42 0.78 11.23
C LEU A 226 -0.56 1.96 11.36
N CYS A 227 -1.62 1.99 10.55
CA CYS A 227 -2.66 3.02 10.64
C CYS A 227 -3.42 3.00 11.98
N ALA A 228 -3.54 1.83 12.61
CA ALA A 228 -4.05 1.68 13.98
C ALA A 228 -3.05 2.11 15.07
N GLY A 229 -1.82 2.48 14.68
CA GLY A 229 -0.80 3.03 15.58
C GLY A 229 0.28 2.05 16.02
N ALA A 230 0.38 0.87 15.40
CA ALA A 230 1.48 -0.06 15.68
C ALA A 230 2.76 0.37 14.97
N GLY A 231 3.85 0.58 15.72
CA GLY A 231 5.17 0.79 15.14
C GLY A 231 5.92 -0.51 14.89
N HIS A 232 5.54 -1.57 15.61
CA HIS A 232 6.16 -2.88 15.57
C HIS A 232 5.10 -3.99 15.51
N VAL A 233 5.46 -5.10 14.90
CA VAL A 233 4.56 -6.25 14.70
C VAL A 233 3.98 -6.82 15.99
N ASP A 234 4.76 -6.79 17.08
CA ASP A 234 4.34 -7.25 18.42
C ASP A 234 3.20 -6.40 19.02
N GLU A 235 3.06 -5.16 18.56
CA GLU A 235 1.99 -4.24 18.97
C GLU A 235 0.76 -4.37 18.07
N GLY A 236 0.93 -4.93 16.86
CA GLY A 236 -0.04 -4.86 15.77
C GLY A 236 -1.42 -5.36 16.13
N LEU A 237 -1.52 -6.57 16.66
CA LEU A 237 -2.82 -7.15 17.03
C LEU A 237 -3.51 -6.36 18.14
N ASN A 238 -2.77 -5.92 19.16
CA ASN A 238 -3.35 -5.13 20.25
C ASN A 238 -3.86 -3.77 19.75
N LYS A 239 -3.10 -3.10 18.88
CA LYS A 239 -3.50 -1.82 18.28
C LYS A 239 -4.69 -1.96 17.35
N LEU A 240 -4.75 -3.05 16.59
CA LEU A 240 -5.94 -3.38 15.81
C LEU A 240 -7.16 -3.57 16.72
N GLU A 241 -7.06 -4.32 17.81
CA GLU A 241 -8.19 -4.53 18.74
C GLU A 241 -8.67 -3.23 19.39
N GLU A 242 -7.74 -2.37 19.83
CA GLU A 242 -8.04 -1.04 20.36
C GLU A 242 -8.83 -0.20 19.34
N TRP A 243 -8.40 -0.18 18.07
CA TRP A 243 -9.06 0.57 17.02
C TRP A 243 -10.41 -0.05 16.61
N LEU A 244 -10.46 -1.36 16.42
CA LEU A 244 -11.67 -2.08 15.99
C LEU A 244 -12.78 -2.02 17.05
N GLY A 245 -12.40 -1.80 18.32
CA GLY A 245 -13.32 -1.88 19.47
C GLY A 245 -13.87 -3.29 19.68
N ALA A 246 -13.13 -4.31 19.21
CA ALA A 246 -13.49 -5.72 19.25
C ALA A 246 -12.22 -6.58 19.14
N GLU A 247 -12.29 -7.83 19.59
CA GLU A 247 -11.20 -8.79 19.40
C GLU A 247 -10.97 -9.06 17.90
N VAL A 248 -9.70 -9.20 17.51
CA VAL A 248 -9.34 -9.61 16.16
C VAL A 248 -9.77 -11.08 16.00
N PRO A 249 -10.58 -11.43 14.98
CA PRO A 249 -11.06 -12.80 14.81
C PRO A 249 -9.92 -13.82 14.80
N ALA A 250 -10.10 -14.95 15.48
CA ALA A 250 -9.03 -15.95 15.66
C ALA A 250 -8.37 -16.40 14.35
N LYS A 251 -9.13 -16.46 13.25
CA LYS A 251 -8.60 -16.78 11.91
C LYS A 251 -7.68 -15.68 11.36
N VAL A 252 -8.02 -14.41 11.57
CA VAL A 252 -7.19 -13.26 11.17
C VAL A 252 -5.93 -13.17 12.03
N ARG A 253 -6.05 -13.46 13.33
CA ARG A 253 -4.89 -13.59 14.22
C ARG A 253 -3.94 -14.68 13.75
N ALA A 254 -4.46 -15.87 13.42
CA ALA A 254 -3.64 -16.96 12.88
C ALA A 254 -2.98 -16.60 11.55
N LEU A 255 -3.68 -15.87 10.67
CA LEU A 255 -3.11 -15.34 9.42
C LEU A 255 -1.94 -14.37 9.69
N TRP A 256 -2.14 -13.41 10.61
CA TRP A 256 -1.11 -12.47 11.03
C TRP A 256 0.13 -13.22 11.53
N GLU A 257 -0.03 -14.08 12.52
CA GLU A 257 1.05 -14.87 13.11
C GLU A 257 1.78 -15.73 12.06
N ALA A 258 1.03 -16.39 11.18
CA ALA A 258 1.61 -17.19 10.09
C ALA A 258 2.49 -16.36 9.17
N TRP A 259 2.07 -15.13 8.79
CA TRP A 259 2.88 -14.24 7.97
C TRP A 259 4.17 -13.80 8.66
N THR A 260 4.10 -13.38 9.92
CA THR A 260 5.27 -12.88 10.66
C THR A 260 6.39 -13.92 10.81
N GLY A 261 6.04 -15.21 10.72
CA GLY A 261 7.01 -16.30 10.71
C GLY A 261 7.80 -16.45 9.39
N ARG A 262 7.28 -15.93 8.27
CA ARG A 262 7.80 -16.21 6.92
C ARG A 262 8.99 -15.36 6.53
N GLU A 263 9.83 -15.91 5.65
CA GLU A 263 11.06 -15.27 5.17
C GLU A 263 10.77 -14.00 4.36
N GLY A 264 9.80 -14.04 3.45
CA GLY A 264 9.45 -12.88 2.63
C GLY A 264 8.90 -11.72 3.45
N TRP A 265 8.12 -12.02 4.49
CA TRP A 265 7.66 -11.01 5.44
C TRP A 265 8.84 -10.38 6.20
N LYS A 266 9.69 -11.21 6.83
CA LYS A 266 10.86 -10.74 7.59
C LYS A 266 11.85 -9.94 6.75
N SER A 267 12.01 -10.32 5.47
CA SER A 267 12.85 -9.57 4.53
C SER A 267 12.27 -8.20 4.16
N THR A 268 10.95 -8.06 4.22
CA THR A 268 10.23 -6.81 3.87
C THR A 268 10.10 -5.90 5.08
N TYR A 269 9.87 -6.47 6.26
CA TYR A 269 9.73 -5.79 7.54
C TYR A 269 10.87 -6.21 8.47
N PRO A 270 12.10 -5.72 8.22
CA PRO A 270 13.25 -6.06 9.04
C PRO A 270 13.01 -5.65 10.49
N ASP A 271 13.46 -6.49 11.42
CA ASP A 271 13.29 -6.31 12.86
C ASP A 271 11.83 -6.09 13.29
N GLY A 272 10.86 -6.55 12.50
CA GLY A 272 9.43 -6.44 12.82
C GLY A 272 8.85 -5.04 12.71
N ALA A 273 9.59 -4.07 12.17
CA ALA A 273 9.14 -2.68 12.02
C ALA A 273 8.06 -2.57 10.94
N LEU A 274 6.91 -1.97 11.30
CA LEU A 274 5.84 -1.69 10.35
C LEU A 274 6.07 -0.31 9.72
N HIS A 275 5.80 -0.21 8.42
CA HIS A 275 5.98 0.99 7.59
C HIS A 275 4.98 1.07 6.44
#